data_AF-A0A945A7J3-F1
#
_entry.id   AF-A0A945A7J3-F1
#
_cell.length_a   1.000
_cell.length_b   1.000
_cell.length_c   1.000
_cell.angle_alpha   90.00
_cell.angle_beta   90.00
_cell.angle_gamma   90.00
#
_symmetry.space_group_name_H-M   'P 1'
#
loop_
_entity.id
_entity.type
_entity.pdbx_description
1 polymer ?
#
loop_
_entity_poly.entity_id
_entity_poly.type
_entity_poly.pdbx_seq_one_letter_code
_entity_poly.pdbx_strand_id
1 'polypeptide(L)' 'MTNCSHFTVTQGVNLIGGGLVNEQDINDIRKSGKSLFCADSGLNYALKNNLLVSGLIGDLDSVGSQK' A
#
# COMPACT_ATOMS: atom_id res chain seq x y z
N MET A 1 13.34 -34.85 2.88
CA MET A 1 13.01 -33.63 3.67
C MET A 1 12.45 -32.61 2.71
N THR A 2 11.15 -32.32 2.78
CA THR A 2 10.54 -31.23 2.01
C THR A 2 10.76 -29.94 2.78
N ASN A 3 11.60 -29.07 2.24
CA ASN A 3 11.86 -27.75 2.80
C ASN A 3 10.63 -26.87 2.51
N CYS A 4 9.62 -26.95 3.38
CA CYS A 4 8.44 -26.09 3.30
C CYS A 4 8.85 -24.70 3.81
N SER A 5 9.26 -23.80 2.91
CA SER A 5 9.40 -22.40 3.29
C SER A 5 8.04 -21.88 3.72
N HIS A 6 7.93 -21.37 4.94
CA HIS A 6 6.71 -20.71 5.44
C HIS A 6 6.33 -19.44 4.67
N PHE A 7 7.22 -18.98 3.78
CA PHE A 7 7.04 -17.78 2.99
C PHE A 7 6.76 -18.14 1.53
N THR A 8 5.70 -17.55 1.00
CA THR A 8 5.45 -17.48 -0.44
C THR A 8 6.31 -16.37 -1.03
N VAL A 9 7.11 -16.69 -2.05
CA VAL A 9 7.82 -15.67 -2.83
C VAL A 9 6.84 -15.10 -3.85
N THR A 10 6.48 -13.82 -3.71
CA THR A 10 5.64 -13.09 -4.66
C THR A 10 6.49 -12.10 -5.45
N GLN A 11 6.00 -11.61 -6.61
CA GLN A 11 6.68 -10.59 -7.43
C GLN A 11 6.70 -9.17 -6.82
N GLY A 12 6.61 -9.09 -5.49
CA GLY A 12 6.50 -7.85 -4.73
C GLY A 12 5.09 -7.29 -4.68
N VAL A 13 4.92 -6.22 -3.91
CA VAL A 13 3.67 -5.47 -3.71
C VAL A 13 3.95 -3.98 -3.84
N ASN A 14 2.91 -3.17 -4.01
CA ASN A 14 3.00 -1.74 -3.79
C ASN A 14 2.76 -1.42 -2.31
N LEU A 15 3.51 -0.47 -1.77
CA LEU A 15 3.34 0.01 -0.40
C LEU A 15 3.34 1.54 -0.40
N ILE A 16 2.27 2.13 0.10
CA ILE A 16 2.21 3.58 0.37
C ILE A 16 2.35 3.80 1.88
N GLY A 17 3.39 4.51 2.29
CA GLY A 17 3.58 4.99 3.67
C GLY A 17 3.14 6.44 3.87
N GLY A 18 3.49 7.02 5.01
CA GLY A 18 3.16 8.41 5.35
C GLY A 18 4.05 9.50 4.74
N GLY A 19 4.94 9.13 3.81
CA GLY A 19 5.78 10.08 3.08
C GLY A 19 4.98 10.85 2.02
N LEU A 20 5.61 11.86 1.40
CA LEU A 20 5.03 12.56 0.27
C LEU A 20 4.87 11.61 -0.92
N VAL A 21 3.67 11.55 -1.48
CA VAL A 21 3.31 10.76 -2.67
C VAL A 21 2.86 11.73 -3.75
N ASN A 22 3.47 11.65 -4.93
CA ASN A 22 3.14 12.48 -6.08
C ASN A 22 2.25 11.72 -7.09
N GLU A 23 1.78 12.41 -8.14
CA GLU A 23 0.91 11.80 -9.15
C GLU A 23 1.58 10.69 -9.96
N GLN A 24 2.90 10.77 -10.19
CA GLN A 24 3.64 9.74 -10.92
C GLN A 24 3.67 8.43 -10.12
N ASP A 25 3.87 8.50 -8.81
CA ASP A 25 3.83 7.33 -7.92
C ASP A 25 2.46 6.62 -7.99
N ILE A 26 1.38 7.41 -7.96
CA ILE A 26 0.00 6.89 -8.09
C ILE A 26 -0.21 6.22 -9.45
N ASN A 27 0.32 6.81 -10.53
CA ASN A 27 0.22 6.24 -11.87
C ASN A 27 1.01 4.93 -12.00
N ASP A 28 2.18 4.83 -11.39
CA ASP A 28 2.99 3.62 -11.41
C ASP A 28 2.32 2.49 -10.63
N ILE A 29 1.68 2.80 -9.50
CA ILE A 29 0.85 1.84 -8.75
C ILE A 29 -0.28 1.29 -9.64
N ARG A 30 -1.02 2.17 -10.33
CA ARG A 30 -2.09 1.74 -11.25
C ARG A 30 -1.58 0.84 -12.37
N LYS A 31 -0.45 1.18 -12.98
CA LYS A 31 0.14 0.42 -14.10
C LYS A 31 0.69 -0.93 -13.66
N SER A 32 1.18 -1.03 -12.43
CA SER A 32 1.86 -2.25 -11.96
C SER A 32 0.94 -3.48 -11.88
N GLY A 33 -0.37 -3.29 -11.66
CA GLY A 33 -1.32 -4.38 -11.41
C GLY A 33 -1.05 -5.19 -10.13
N LYS A 34 -0.12 -4.75 -9.27
CA LYS A 34 0.23 -5.43 -8.03
C LYS A 34 -0.73 -5.06 -6.91
N SER A 35 -0.88 -5.97 -5.94
CA SER A 35 -1.58 -5.68 -4.68
C SER A 35 -1.00 -4.44 -4.01
N LEU A 36 -1.88 -3.63 -3.44
CA LEU A 36 -1.53 -2.37 -2.78
C LEU A 36 -1.76 -2.48 -1.28
N PHE A 37 -0.72 -2.18 -0.50
CA PHE A 37 -0.79 -2.06 0.94
C PHE A 37 -0.57 -0.61 1.36
N CYS A 38 -1.23 -0.18 2.42
CA CYS A 38 -1.07 1.15 3.00
C CYS A 38 -0.56 1.05 4.43
N ALA A 39 0.32 1.98 4.83
CA ALA A 39 0.75 2.15 6.21
C ALA A 39 0.24 3.48 6.76
N ASP A 40 -0.55 3.45 7.83
CA ASP A 40 -1.12 4.61 8.53
C ASP A 40 -1.70 5.67 7.57
N SER A 41 -1.16 6.90 7.59
CA SER A 41 -1.58 8.03 6.77
C SER A 41 -1.41 7.81 5.26
N GLY A 42 -0.65 6.78 4.86
CA GLY A 42 -0.57 6.32 3.47
C GLY A 42 -1.94 5.95 2.88
N LEU A 43 -2.87 5.50 3.73
CA LEU A 43 -4.25 5.21 3.32
C LEU A 43 -4.97 6.45 2.78
N ASN A 44 -4.68 7.65 3.30
CA ASN A 44 -5.32 8.88 2.84
C ASN A 44 -5.03 9.16 1.36
N TYR A 45 -3.81 8.83 0.89
CA TYR A 45 -3.45 8.94 -0.53
C TYR A 45 -4.20 7.93 -1.39
N ALA A 46 -4.33 6.68 -0.93
CA ALA A 46 -5.06 5.65 -1.65
C ALA A 46 -6.55 5.99 -1.79
N LEU A 47 -7.18 6.46 -0.70
CA LEU A 47 -8.59 6.87 -0.68
C LEU A 47 -8.82 8.10 -1.59
N LYS A 48 -7.99 9.14 -1.47
CA LYS A 48 -8.08 10.35 -2.31
C LYS A 48 -8.00 10.03 -3.80
N ASN A 49 -7.26 8.98 -4.17
CA ASN A 49 -7.05 8.58 -5.56
C ASN A 49 -7.91 7.38 -5.99
N ASN A 50 -8.89 6.93 -5.19
CA ASN A 50 -9.73 5.76 -5.49
C ASN A 50 -8.91 4.51 -5.86
N LEU A 51 -7.83 4.24 -5.13
CA LEU A 51 -7.03 3.03 -5.30
C LEU A 51 -7.62 1.87 -4.49
N LEU A 52 -7.57 0.66 -5.07
CA LEU A 52 -8.03 -0.54 -4.38
C LEU A 52 -6.95 -1.05 -3.43
N VAL A 53 -7.20 -0.95 -2.13
CA VAL A 53 -6.27 -1.37 -1.07
C VAL A 53 -6.50 -2.85 -0.73
N SER A 54 -5.44 -3.64 -0.78
CA SER A 54 -5.40 -5.07 -0.43
C SER A 54 -5.14 -5.31 1.06
N GLY A 55 -4.54 -4.37 1.76
CA GLY A 55 -4.30 -4.46 3.19
C GLY A 55 -3.80 -3.15 3.80
N LEU A 56 -3.98 -3.03 5.10
CA LEU A 56 -3.65 -1.86 5.89
C LEU A 56 -2.83 -2.28 7.11
N ILE A 57 -1.80 -1.50 7.43
CA ILE A 57 -0.91 -1.72 8.56
C ILE A 57 -0.75 -0.40 9.31
N GLY A 58 -0.77 -0.44 10.65
CA GLY A 58 -0.56 0.76 11.46
C GLY A 58 -1.55 0.89 12.62
N ASP A 59 -1.37 1.93 13.44
CA ASP A 59 -2.25 2.24 14.57
C ASP A 59 -3.54 2.97 14.15
N LEU A 60 -3.55 3.52 12.93
CA LEU A 60 -4.66 4.22 12.28
C LEU A 60 -5.02 5.58 12.89
N ASP A 61 -4.19 6.12 13.78
CA ASP A 61 -4.47 7.41 14.44
C ASP A 61 -4.41 8.59 13.47
N SER A 62 -3.74 8.42 12.33
CA SER A 62 -3.55 9.44 11.28
C SER A 62 -4.45 9.27 10.06
N VAL A 63 -5.32 8.26 10.04
CA VAL A 63 -6.27 8.01 8.95
C VAL A 63 -7.49 8.92 9.12
N GLY A 64 -7.93 9.58 8.04
CA GLY A 64 -9.16 10.40 8.02
C GLY A 64 -9.05 11.77 8.71
N SER A 65 -8.03 12.00 9.54
CA SER A 65 -7.70 13.34 10.05
C SER A 65 -7.03 14.18 8.95
N GLN A 66 -7.84 14.79 8.08
CA GLN A 66 -7.40 15.93 7.27
C GLN A 66 -7.36 17.16 8.19
N LYS A 67 -6.16 17.55 8.65
CA LYS A 67 -5.93 18.91 9.16
C LYS A 67 -5.93 19.90 8.02
#